data_AF-A0A944HTY7-F1
#
_entry.id   AF-A0A944HTY7-F1
#
_cell.length_a   1.000
_cell.length_b   1.000
_cell.length_c   1.000
_cell.angle_alpha   90.00
_cell.angle_beta   90.00
_cell.angle_gamma   90.00
#
_symmetry.space_group_name_H-M   'P 1'
#
loop_
_entity.id
_entity.type
_entity.pdbx_description
1 polymer ?
#
loop_
_entity_poly.entity_id
_entity_poly.type
_entity_poly.pdbx_seq_one_letter_code
_entity_poly.pdbx_strand_id
1 'polypeptide(L)'
;MSIRHGLLALLEHGPRYGSQLRTEFESRTGATWPLNVGQVYTTLNRLERDGMVAQGGEDDAGHALYVITDAGRTELKSWFATPVDRSSPPRDELAIKLAMAVGAPGVDIRAVIQSQRHHTVKAMQDYTRLKAQALATIENEGSQERDDVAWLLVLEQLIFQTEAEARWLDHCEVRLIRLSAAAGRGAGREAEQTTAASLLGTPASSASSRGPAGPASGEARSGSARARPAPPT
;
A
#
# COMPACT_ATOMS: atom_id res chain seq x y z
N MET A 1 -6.60 2.59 10.73
CA MET A 1 -7.10 3.71 11.55
C MET A 1 -8.59 3.82 11.36
N SER A 2 -9.36 3.75 12.44
CA SER A 2 -10.82 3.79 12.34
C SER A 2 -11.28 5.23 12.45
N ILE A 3 -12.07 5.70 11.48
CA ILE A 3 -12.84 6.96 11.54
C ILE A 3 -13.51 7.12 12.91
N ARG A 4 -13.93 5.99 13.52
CA ARG A 4 -14.42 5.89 14.90
C ARG A 4 -13.59 6.67 15.92
N HIS A 5 -12.28 6.40 15.98
CA HIS A 5 -11.38 7.01 16.97
C HIS A 5 -11.12 8.48 16.67
N GLY A 6 -11.08 8.86 15.38
CA GLY A 6 -11.03 10.26 14.98
C GLY A 6 -12.24 11.06 15.47
N LEU A 7 -13.46 10.51 15.32
CA LEU A 7 -14.67 11.16 15.81
C LEU A 7 -14.69 11.25 17.35
N LEU A 8 -14.25 10.20 18.06
CA LEU A 8 -14.12 10.24 19.53
C LEU A 8 -13.14 11.32 19.98
N ALA A 9 -11.98 11.45 19.30
CA ALA A 9 -10.99 12.48 19.62
C ALA A 9 -11.55 13.90 19.44
N LEU A 10 -12.35 14.15 18.39
CA LEU A 10 -12.99 15.44 18.19
C LEU A 10 -14.06 15.76 19.25
N LEU A 11 -14.82 14.76 19.67
CA LEU A 11 -15.84 14.88 20.72
C LEU A 11 -15.26 15.03 22.13
N GLU A 12 -13.99 14.71 22.34
CA GLU A 12 -13.31 14.93 23.63
C GLU A 12 -13.26 16.42 24.00
N HIS A 13 -13.23 17.31 23.00
CA HIS A 13 -13.20 18.77 23.20
C HIS A 13 -14.58 19.41 23.44
N GLY A 14 -15.66 18.65 23.31
CA GLY A 14 -17.02 19.12 23.61
C GLY A 14 -18.10 18.53 22.70
N PRO A 15 -19.38 18.88 22.96
CA PRO A 15 -20.51 18.47 22.13
C PRO A 15 -20.40 19.03 20.70
N ARG A 16 -20.66 18.19 19.68
CA ARG A 16 -20.60 18.60 18.27
C ARG A 16 -21.65 17.86 17.44
N TYR A 17 -22.13 18.50 16.37
CA TYR A 17 -23.02 17.86 15.40
C TYR A 17 -22.23 17.23 14.23
N GLY A 18 -22.90 16.36 13.46
CA GLY A 18 -22.23 15.50 12.47
C GLY A 18 -21.47 16.25 11.37
N SER A 19 -22.03 17.33 10.80
CA SER A 19 -21.34 18.13 9.77
C SER A 19 -20.15 18.91 10.33
N GLN A 20 -20.20 19.37 11.60
CA GLN A 20 -19.05 19.98 12.26
C GLN A 20 -17.90 18.97 12.42
N LEU A 21 -18.21 17.77 12.90
CA LEU A 21 -17.22 16.70 13.04
C LEU A 21 -16.56 16.35 11.71
N ARG A 22 -17.33 16.35 10.61
CA ARG A 22 -16.78 16.17 9.26
C ARG A 22 -15.77 17.26 8.92
N THR A 23 -16.15 18.53 9.05
CA THR A 23 -15.31 19.67 8.68
C THR A 23 -14.00 19.68 9.48
N GLU A 24 -14.06 19.44 10.77
CA GLU A 24 -12.86 19.40 11.63
C GLU A 24 -11.97 18.18 11.33
N PHE A 25 -12.58 17.03 11.03
CA PHE A 25 -11.82 15.86 10.61
C PHE A 25 -11.09 16.12 9.28
N GLU A 26 -11.76 16.73 8.31
CA GLU A 26 -11.18 17.09 7.01
C GLU A 26 -10.10 18.15 7.14
N SER A 27 -10.28 19.14 8.04
CA SER A 27 -9.28 20.17 8.36
C SER A 27 -7.97 19.54 8.86
N ARG A 28 -8.05 18.68 9.88
CA ARG A 28 -6.86 18.03 10.48
C ARG A 28 -6.17 17.01 9.57
N THR A 29 -6.85 16.55 8.52
CA THR A 29 -6.35 15.50 7.61
C THR A 29 -6.15 15.99 6.18
N GLY A 30 -6.39 17.27 5.92
CA GLY A 30 -6.28 17.96 4.63
C GLY A 30 -6.99 17.25 3.49
N ALA A 31 -8.20 16.73 3.75
CA ALA A 31 -9.01 15.96 2.79
C ALA A 31 -8.31 14.73 2.16
N THR A 32 -7.12 14.34 2.64
CA THR A 32 -6.41 13.13 2.21
C THR A 32 -7.25 11.88 2.52
N TRP A 33 -8.01 11.96 3.62
CA TRP A 33 -9.02 10.98 3.98
C TRP A 33 -10.40 11.64 3.91
N PRO A 34 -11.02 11.72 2.71
CA PRO A 34 -12.31 12.35 2.56
C PRO A 34 -13.34 11.57 3.36
N LEU A 35 -14.16 12.28 4.13
CA LEU A 35 -15.16 11.70 5.00
C LEU A 35 -16.53 12.22 4.59
N ASN A 36 -17.36 11.36 3.99
CA ASN A 36 -18.70 11.79 3.62
C ASN A 36 -19.61 11.87 4.85
N VAL A 37 -20.62 12.75 4.80
CA VAL A 37 -21.50 12.99 5.95
C VAL A 37 -22.28 11.72 6.37
N GLY A 38 -22.63 10.86 5.41
CA GLY A 38 -23.31 9.59 5.69
C GLY A 38 -22.44 8.61 6.50
N GLN A 39 -21.13 8.57 6.22
CA GLN A 39 -20.16 7.78 6.98
C GLN A 39 -19.99 8.31 8.40
N VAL A 40 -20.06 9.63 8.60
CA VAL A 40 -20.05 10.23 9.95
C VAL A 40 -21.24 9.72 10.73
N TYR A 41 -22.47 9.91 10.24
CA TYR A 41 -23.68 9.48 10.95
C TYR A 41 -23.74 7.97 11.15
N THR A 42 -23.33 7.17 10.16
CA THR A 42 -23.26 5.71 10.31
C THR A 42 -22.27 5.31 11.42
N THR A 43 -21.14 6.02 11.53
CA THR A 43 -20.15 5.76 12.57
C THR A 43 -20.62 6.24 13.94
N LEU A 44 -21.28 7.39 14.02
CA LEU A 44 -21.88 7.92 15.24
C LEU A 44 -22.97 6.98 15.77
N ASN A 45 -23.86 6.48 14.91
CA ASN A 45 -24.89 5.51 15.30
C ASN A 45 -24.28 4.24 15.89
N ARG A 46 -23.17 3.75 15.33
CA ARG A 46 -22.46 2.59 15.88
C ARG A 46 -21.80 2.91 17.22
N LEU A 47 -21.15 4.07 17.33
CA LEU A 47 -20.56 4.55 18.58
C LEU A 47 -21.59 4.68 19.69
N GLU A 48 -22.78 5.19 19.36
CA GLU A 48 -23.91 5.31 20.28
C GLU A 48 -24.43 3.95 20.70
N ARG A 49 -24.64 3.03 19.75
CA ARG A 49 -25.04 1.65 20.04
C ARG A 49 -24.03 0.94 20.95
N ASP A 50 -22.74 1.20 20.74
CA ASP A 50 -21.66 0.61 21.53
C ASP A 50 -21.42 1.38 22.86
N GLY A 51 -22.26 2.37 23.19
CA GLY A 51 -22.23 3.13 24.46
C GLY A 51 -21.07 4.12 24.60
N MET A 52 -20.34 4.40 23.51
CA MET A 52 -19.15 5.27 23.49
C MET A 52 -19.50 6.76 23.28
N VAL A 53 -20.68 7.03 22.73
CA VAL A 53 -21.22 8.38 22.48
C VAL A 53 -22.70 8.38 22.87
N ALA A 54 -23.24 9.54 23.24
CA ALA A 54 -24.67 9.75 23.49
C ALA A 54 -25.16 11.04 22.84
N GLN A 55 -26.48 11.17 22.64
CA GLN A 55 -27.11 12.42 22.26
C GLN A 55 -27.00 13.45 23.40
N GLY A 56 -26.48 14.63 23.08
CA GLY A 56 -26.30 15.77 23.99
C GLY A 56 -27.40 16.82 23.91
N GLY A 57 -28.52 16.52 23.23
CA GLY A 57 -29.57 17.48 22.92
C GLY A 57 -29.39 18.09 21.53
N GLU A 58 -29.98 19.27 21.32
CA GLU A 58 -29.92 20.03 20.07
C GLU A 58 -29.25 21.38 20.31
N ASP A 59 -28.58 21.92 19.29
CA ASP A 59 -28.12 23.31 19.31
C ASP A 59 -29.27 24.30 19.04
N ASP A 60 -28.97 25.60 19.07
CA ASP A 60 -29.96 26.67 18.81
C ASP A 60 -30.57 26.60 17.40
N ALA A 61 -29.97 25.84 16.48
CA ALA A 61 -30.44 25.64 15.12
C ALA A 61 -31.15 24.27 14.93
N GLY A 62 -31.32 23.48 15.99
CA GLY A 62 -31.99 22.17 15.96
C GLY A 62 -31.11 21.01 15.48
N HIS A 63 -29.78 21.18 15.44
CA HIS A 63 -28.88 20.08 15.08
C HIS A 63 -28.64 19.17 16.27
N ALA A 64 -28.81 17.86 16.05
CA ALA A 64 -28.50 16.83 17.05
C ALA A 64 -27.01 16.86 17.42
N LEU A 65 -26.72 17.12 18.69
CA LEU A 65 -25.38 17.14 19.25
C LEU A 65 -25.02 15.76 19.79
N TYR A 66 -23.76 15.37 19.58
CA TYR A 66 -23.18 14.15 20.11
C TYR A 66 -22.18 14.48 21.20
N VAL A 67 -22.10 13.64 22.23
CA VAL A 67 -21.19 13.79 23.37
C VAL A 67 -20.50 12.47 23.67
N ILE A 68 -19.19 12.50 23.89
CA ILE A 68 -18.43 11.31 24.28
C ILE A 68 -18.74 10.90 25.73
N THR A 69 -19.00 9.61 25.93
CA THR A 69 -19.25 9.01 27.27
C THR A 69 -17.94 8.65 27.97
N ASP A 70 -18.00 8.25 29.24
CA ASP A 70 -16.82 7.76 29.97
C ASP A 70 -16.24 6.47 29.36
N ALA A 71 -17.11 5.61 28.81
CA ALA A 71 -16.68 4.44 28.06
C ALA A 71 -15.92 4.86 26.78
N GLY A 72 -16.43 5.85 26.05
CA GLY A 72 -15.76 6.41 24.88
C GLY A 72 -14.40 7.04 25.22
N ARG A 73 -14.30 7.78 26.33
CA ARG A 73 -13.02 8.38 26.80
C ARG A 73 -12.01 7.30 27.18
N THR A 74 -12.46 6.23 27.83
CA THR A 74 -11.59 5.11 28.21
C THR A 74 -11.04 4.39 26.98
N GLU A 75 -11.90 4.11 26.01
CA GLU A 75 -11.51 3.55 24.71
C GLU A 75 -10.52 4.46 23.99
N LEU A 76 -10.78 5.77 23.93
CA LEU A 76 -9.92 6.74 23.27
C LEU A 76 -8.51 6.79 23.91
N LYS A 77 -8.44 6.82 25.24
CA LYS A 77 -7.17 6.77 25.99
C LYS A 77 -6.40 5.49 25.70
N SER A 78 -7.09 4.35 25.70
CA SER A 78 -6.47 3.05 25.36
C SER A 78 -5.93 3.06 23.93
N TRP A 79 -6.67 3.62 22.98
CA TRP A 79 -6.24 3.72 21.59
C TRP A 79 -4.98 4.57 21.43
N PHE A 80 -4.91 5.75 22.06
CA PHE A 80 -3.71 6.60 22.00
C PHE A 80 -2.47 5.93 22.63
N ALA A 81 -2.65 5.08 23.65
CA ALA A 81 -1.56 4.36 24.30
C ALA A 81 -1.14 3.08 23.55
N THR A 82 -1.99 2.57 22.66
CA THR A 82 -1.75 1.31 21.96
C THR A 82 -0.93 1.56 20.68
N PRO A 83 0.27 0.95 20.53
CA PRO A 83 1.05 1.07 19.30
C PRO A 83 0.31 0.50 18.09
N VAL A 84 0.59 1.06 16.91
CA VAL A 84 0.12 0.49 15.65
C VAL A 84 0.91 -0.78 15.35
N ASP A 85 0.22 -1.91 15.30
CA ASP A 85 0.83 -3.21 14.97
C ASP A 85 1.41 -3.21 13.54
N ARG A 86 2.64 -3.73 13.42
CA ARG A 86 3.39 -3.87 12.16
C ARG A 86 3.66 -5.33 11.79
N SER A 87 3.17 -6.29 12.57
CA SER A 87 3.37 -7.73 12.34
C SER A 87 2.68 -8.25 11.07
N SER A 88 1.56 -7.64 10.71
CA SER A 88 0.80 -7.93 9.49
C SER A 88 0.66 -6.66 8.65
N PRO A 89 1.70 -6.26 7.89
CA PRO A 89 1.65 -5.06 7.09
C PRO A 89 0.50 -5.12 6.07
N PRO A 90 -0.16 -3.98 5.76
CA PRO A 90 -1.15 -3.92 4.69
C PRO A 90 -0.56 -4.42 3.37
N ARG A 91 -1.41 -4.98 2.51
CA ARG A 91 -1.01 -5.37 1.16
C ARG A 91 -0.61 -4.11 0.38
N ASP A 92 0.68 -4.00 0.08
CA ASP A 92 1.21 -2.95 -0.79
C ASP A 92 0.96 -3.33 -2.26
N GLU A 93 0.07 -2.58 -2.91
CA GLU A 93 -0.33 -2.83 -4.30
C GLU A 93 0.86 -2.71 -5.26
N LEU A 94 1.74 -1.74 -5.06
CA LEU A 94 2.89 -1.50 -5.93
C LEU A 94 3.92 -2.62 -5.79
N ALA A 95 4.19 -3.09 -4.56
CA ALA A 95 5.02 -4.26 -4.31
C ALA A 95 4.49 -5.51 -5.02
N ILE A 96 3.19 -5.77 -4.93
CA ILE A 96 2.54 -6.88 -5.61
C ILE A 96 2.64 -6.71 -7.14
N LYS A 97 2.36 -5.51 -7.66
CA LYS A 97 2.43 -5.19 -9.09
C LYS A 97 3.84 -5.44 -9.65
N LEU A 98 4.89 -4.96 -8.97
CA LEU A 98 6.27 -5.20 -9.41
C LEU A 98 6.65 -6.68 -9.29
N ALA A 99 6.23 -7.37 -8.23
CA ALA A 99 6.49 -8.81 -8.08
C ALA A 99 5.84 -9.64 -9.20
N MET A 100 4.60 -9.31 -9.59
CA MET A 100 3.90 -10.00 -10.68
C MET A 100 4.42 -9.61 -12.07
N ALA A 101 4.98 -8.41 -12.23
CA ALA A 101 5.61 -7.99 -13.49
C ALA A 101 6.88 -8.80 -13.80
N VAL A 102 7.56 -9.36 -12.80
CA VAL A 102 8.74 -10.20 -13.01
C VAL A 102 8.36 -11.49 -13.73
N GLY A 103 8.83 -11.64 -14.98
CA GLY A 103 8.59 -12.84 -15.80
C GLY A 103 7.24 -12.84 -16.53
N ALA A 104 6.44 -11.79 -16.40
CA ALA A 104 5.20 -11.65 -17.15
C ALA A 104 5.49 -11.37 -18.65
N PRO A 105 4.96 -12.19 -19.58
CA PRO A 105 5.14 -11.97 -21.01
C PRO A 105 4.60 -10.60 -21.45
N GLY A 106 5.39 -9.86 -22.23
CA GLY A 106 4.99 -8.58 -22.79
C GLY A 106 4.99 -7.39 -21.80
N VAL A 107 5.42 -7.59 -20.55
CA VAL A 107 5.51 -6.51 -19.57
C VAL A 107 6.93 -5.94 -19.53
N ASP A 108 7.08 -4.66 -19.88
CA ASP A 108 8.31 -3.92 -19.60
C ASP A 108 8.31 -3.40 -18.16
N ILE A 109 8.95 -4.14 -17.27
CA ILE A 109 9.08 -3.78 -15.86
C ILE A 109 9.81 -2.44 -15.65
N ARG A 110 10.73 -2.04 -16.55
CA ARG A 110 11.39 -0.73 -16.46
C ARG A 110 10.39 0.37 -16.73
N ALA A 111 9.55 0.21 -17.75
CA ALA A 111 8.48 1.18 -18.03
C ALA A 111 7.50 1.30 -16.85
N VAL A 112 7.16 0.19 -16.18
CA VAL A 112 6.31 0.21 -14.98
C VAL A 112 6.95 1.01 -13.84
N ILE A 113 8.23 0.77 -13.55
CA ILE A 113 8.97 1.50 -12.51
C ILE A 113 9.07 2.98 -12.84
N GLN A 114 9.40 3.33 -14.09
CA GLN A 114 9.55 4.73 -14.50
C GLN A 114 8.21 5.47 -14.47
N SER A 115 7.13 4.81 -14.90
CA SER A 115 5.78 5.35 -14.76
C SER A 115 5.44 5.62 -13.30
N GLN A 116 5.63 4.64 -12.40
CA GLN A 116 5.35 4.85 -10.98
C GLN A 116 6.20 5.99 -10.41
N ARG A 117 7.51 5.99 -10.66
CA ARG A 117 8.45 7.02 -10.18
C ARG A 117 7.98 8.42 -10.55
N HIS A 118 7.51 8.62 -11.78
CA HIS A 118 7.00 9.92 -12.21
C HIS A 118 5.80 10.36 -11.35
N HIS A 119 4.87 9.46 -11.08
CA HIS A 119 3.74 9.72 -10.19
C HIS A 119 4.17 10.00 -8.74
N THR A 120 5.12 9.22 -8.21
CA THR A 120 5.67 9.41 -6.86
C THR A 120 6.30 10.80 -6.70
N VAL A 121 7.16 11.21 -7.64
CA VAL A 121 7.85 12.50 -7.60
C VAL A 121 6.86 13.66 -7.73
N LYS A 122 5.85 13.54 -8.61
CA LYS A 122 4.81 14.55 -8.74
C LYS A 122 4.02 14.71 -7.44
N ALA A 123 3.60 13.60 -6.82
CA ALA A 123 2.90 13.65 -5.54
C ALA A 123 3.76 14.29 -4.44
N MET A 124 5.05 13.94 -4.36
CA MET A 124 5.99 14.55 -3.42
C MET A 124 6.09 16.08 -3.60
N GLN A 125 6.14 16.58 -4.85
CA GLN A 125 6.15 18.01 -5.15
C GLN A 125 4.84 18.69 -4.73
N ASP A 126 3.70 18.06 -4.99
CA ASP A 126 2.39 18.58 -4.60
C ASP A 126 2.27 18.68 -3.07
N TYR A 127 2.69 17.65 -2.33
CA TYR A 127 2.71 17.68 -0.86
C TYR A 127 3.71 18.71 -0.30
N THR A 128 4.88 18.86 -0.93
CA THR A 128 5.86 19.89 -0.53
C THR A 128 5.29 21.30 -0.70
N ARG A 129 4.54 21.56 -1.79
CA ARG A 129 3.85 22.84 -2.00
C ARG A 129 2.76 23.08 -0.94
N LEU A 130 1.97 22.07 -0.61
CA LEU A 130 0.95 22.16 0.45
C LEU A 130 1.58 22.41 1.83
N LYS A 131 2.72 21.78 2.13
CA LYS A 131 3.48 22.01 3.37
C LYS A 131 3.93 23.46 3.48
N ALA A 132 4.48 24.02 2.40
CA ALA A 132 4.90 25.43 2.39
C ALA A 132 3.72 26.39 2.63
N GLN A 133 2.55 26.09 2.06
CA GLN A 133 1.32 26.87 2.30
C GLN A 133 0.84 26.77 3.74
N ALA A 134 0.81 25.56 4.32
CA ALA A 134 0.42 25.33 5.71
C ALA A 134 1.34 26.08 6.68
N LEU A 135 2.66 26.04 6.46
CA LEU A 135 3.63 26.80 7.26
C LEU A 135 3.36 28.31 7.20
N ALA A 136 3.10 28.85 6.00
CA ALA A 136 2.78 30.26 5.84
C ALA A 136 1.48 30.64 6.56
N THR A 137 0.47 29.78 6.59
CA THR A 137 -0.76 30.03 7.36
C THR A 137 -0.48 30.08 8.86
N ILE A 138 0.27 29.10 9.40
CA ILE A 138 0.64 29.04 10.82
C ILE A 138 1.40 30.29 11.27
N GLU A 139 2.31 30.80 10.43
CA GLU A 139 3.10 32.00 10.75
C GLU A 139 2.25 33.28 10.76
N ASN A 140 1.15 33.32 10.00
CA ASN A 140 0.34 34.53 9.79
C ASN A 140 -0.97 34.57 10.58
N GLU A 141 -1.54 33.42 10.98
CA GLU A 141 -2.87 33.32 11.59
C GLU A 141 -2.83 32.60 12.96
N GLY A 142 -3.25 33.29 14.03
CA GLY A 142 -3.15 32.78 15.41
C GLY A 142 -4.32 31.91 15.92
N SER A 143 -5.32 31.59 15.10
CA SER A 143 -6.62 31.04 15.58
C SER A 143 -6.93 29.57 15.25
N GLN A 144 -6.06 28.84 14.55
CA GLN A 144 -6.25 27.39 14.24
C GLN A 144 -4.97 26.55 14.43
N GLU A 145 -4.01 27.02 15.24
CA GLU A 145 -2.67 26.42 15.39
C GLU A 145 -2.67 24.88 15.55
N ARG A 146 -3.61 24.30 16.29
CA ARG A 146 -3.66 22.84 16.51
C ARG A 146 -4.06 22.05 15.26
N ASP A 147 -5.03 22.54 14.51
CA ASP A 147 -5.54 21.85 13.33
C ASP A 147 -4.55 22.00 12.16
N ASP A 148 -3.93 23.18 12.04
CA ASP A 148 -2.86 23.44 11.08
C ASP A 148 -1.62 22.59 11.35
N VAL A 149 -1.21 22.46 12.63
CA VAL A 149 -0.11 21.56 13.02
C VAL A 149 -0.47 20.10 12.76
N ALA A 150 -1.70 19.67 13.04
CA ALA A 150 -2.14 18.31 12.73
C ALA A 150 -2.04 18.02 11.23
N TRP A 151 -2.48 18.96 10.39
CA TRP A 151 -2.37 18.82 8.94
C TRP A 151 -0.90 18.81 8.46
N LEU A 152 -0.05 19.67 9.02
CA LEU A 152 1.38 19.70 8.72
C LEU A 152 2.03 18.33 8.98
N LEU A 153 1.72 17.69 10.11
CA LEU A 153 2.24 16.36 10.44
C LEU A 153 1.78 15.29 9.43
N VAL A 154 0.54 15.37 8.95
CA VAL A 154 0.04 14.47 7.89
C VAL A 154 0.80 14.69 6.59
N LEU A 155 1.02 15.95 6.19
CA LEU A 155 1.80 16.28 4.98
C LEU A 155 3.23 15.76 5.05
N GLU A 156 3.90 15.94 6.18
CA GLU A 156 5.26 15.43 6.39
C GLU A 156 5.30 13.90 6.26
N GLN A 157 4.34 13.21 6.87
CA GLN A 157 4.22 11.76 6.74
C GLN A 157 3.96 11.31 5.30
N LEU A 158 3.19 12.07 4.50
CA LEU A 158 2.98 11.79 3.07
C LEU A 158 4.25 12.00 2.26
N ILE A 159 5.02 13.06 2.54
CA ILE A 159 6.31 13.32 1.91
C ILE A 159 7.28 12.16 2.20
N PHE A 160 7.43 11.76 3.47
CA PHE A 160 8.32 10.65 3.84
C PHE A 160 7.92 9.33 3.18
N GLN A 161 6.63 9.07 3.00
CA GLN A 161 6.16 7.90 2.26
C GLN A 161 6.58 7.96 0.78
N THR A 162 6.38 9.09 0.12
CA THR A 162 6.80 9.25 -1.29
C THR A 162 8.32 9.15 -1.45
N GLU A 163 9.12 9.66 -0.51
CA GLU A 163 10.57 9.50 -0.52
C GLU A 163 10.99 8.03 -0.32
N ALA A 164 10.34 7.32 0.59
CA ALA A 164 10.59 5.90 0.82
C ALA A 164 10.25 5.07 -0.43
N GLU A 165 9.11 5.35 -1.06
CA GLU A 165 8.70 4.72 -2.31
C GLU A 165 9.71 5.00 -3.44
N ALA A 166 10.11 6.26 -3.65
CA ALA A 166 11.08 6.63 -4.68
C ALA A 166 12.43 5.90 -4.49
N ARG A 167 12.93 5.87 -3.25
CA ARG A 167 14.17 5.16 -2.90
C ARG A 167 14.05 3.65 -3.11
N TRP A 168 12.88 3.07 -2.84
CA TRP A 168 12.64 1.66 -3.09
C TRP A 168 12.53 1.34 -4.59
N LEU A 169 11.93 2.22 -5.39
CA LEU A 169 11.92 2.11 -6.86
C LEU A 169 13.35 2.18 -7.44
N ASP A 170 14.21 3.06 -6.93
CA ASP A 170 15.65 3.09 -7.28
C ASP A 170 16.32 1.74 -7.00
N HIS A 171 16.05 1.18 -5.82
CA HIS A 171 16.58 -0.13 -5.45
C HIS A 171 16.11 -1.24 -6.41
N CYS A 172 14.82 -1.27 -6.75
CA CYS A 172 14.23 -2.22 -7.69
C CYS A 172 14.87 -2.12 -9.08
N GLU A 173 15.07 -0.91 -9.60
CA GLU A 173 15.69 -0.67 -10.89
C GLU A 173 17.13 -1.22 -10.95
N VAL A 174 17.94 -0.92 -9.94
CA VAL A 174 19.32 -1.44 -9.83
C VAL A 174 19.33 -2.96 -9.75
N ARG A 175 18.42 -3.57 -8.99
CA ARG A 175 18.31 -5.03 -8.85
C ARG A 175 17.90 -5.69 -10.17
N LEU A 176 16.97 -5.10 -10.91
CA LEU A 176 16.52 -5.63 -12.20
C LEU A 176 17.62 -5.59 -13.25
N ILE A 177 18.41 -4.51 -13.31
CA ILE A 177 19.59 -4.41 -14.19
C ILE A 177 20.57 -5.56 -13.90
N ARG A 178 20.80 -5.88 -12.62
CA ARG A 178 21.72 -6.97 -12.25
C ARG A 178 21.18 -8.35 -12.66
N LEU A 179 19.88 -8.60 -12.48
CA LEU A 179 19.25 -9.87 -12.81
C LEU A 179 19.14 -10.09 -14.32
N SER A 180 18.80 -9.05 -15.09
CA SER A 180 18.77 -9.14 -16.56
C SER A 180 20.16 -9.39 -17.15
N ALA A 181 21.19 -8.73 -16.61
CA ALA A 181 22.57 -8.98 -17.01
C ALA A 181 23.06 -10.39 -16.66
N ALA A 182 22.60 -10.96 -15.54
CA ALA A 182 22.91 -12.34 -15.16
C ALA A 182 22.20 -13.37 -16.06
N ALA A 183 20.92 -13.14 -16.41
CA ALA A 183 20.18 -13.98 -17.34
C ALA A 183 20.81 -13.99 -18.75
N GLY A 184 21.24 -12.82 -19.25
CA GLY A 184 21.94 -12.72 -20.54
C GLY A 184 23.28 -13.48 -20.57
N ARG A 185 24.02 -13.50 -19.45
CA ARG A 185 25.27 -14.29 -19.33
C ARG A 185 25.02 -15.80 -19.24
N GLY A 186 23.92 -16.22 -18.61
CA GLY A 186 23.50 -17.63 -18.54
C GLY A 186 23.15 -18.19 -19.91
N ALA A 187 22.33 -17.46 -20.67
CA ALA A 187 21.94 -17.83 -22.03
C ALA A 187 23.15 -17.89 -23.00
N GLY A 188 24.10 -16.97 -22.88
CA GLY A 188 25.35 -17.01 -23.65
C GLY A 188 26.20 -18.25 -23.36
N ARG A 189 26.30 -18.66 -22.09
CA ARG A 189 27.04 -19.88 -21.69
C ARG A 189 26.36 -21.17 -22.17
N GLU A 190 25.04 -21.25 -22.11
CA GLU A 190 24.28 -22.40 -22.62
C GLU A 190 24.39 -22.51 -24.15
N ALA A 191 24.37 -21.39 -24.86
CA ALA A 191 24.58 -21.36 -26.31
C ALA A 191 26.01 -21.76 -26.70
N GLU A 192 27.04 -21.29 -25.98
CA GLU A 192 28.44 -21.70 -26.18
C GLU A 192 28.67 -23.18 -25.87
N GLN A 193 28.08 -23.72 -24.80
CA GLN A 193 28.18 -25.15 -24.47
C GLN A 193 27.44 -26.04 -25.48
N THR A 194 26.28 -25.61 -25.97
CA THR A 194 25.53 -26.32 -27.02
C THR A 194 26.30 -26.31 -28.35
N THR A 195 26.93 -25.18 -28.68
CA THR A 195 27.76 -25.05 -29.90
C THR A 195 29.03 -25.90 -29.79
N ALA A 196 29.71 -25.89 -28.64
CA ALA A 196 30.90 -26.71 -28.41
C ALA A 196 30.59 -28.22 -28.39
N ALA A 197 29.46 -28.64 -27.84
CA ALA A 197 29.01 -30.03 -27.86
C ALA A 197 28.65 -30.50 -29.29
N SER A 198 28.09 -29.62 -30.12
CA SER A 198 27.78 -29.89 -31.53
C SER A 198 29.04 -30.02 -32.40
N LEU A 199 30.10 -29.28 -32.09
CA LEU A 199 31.39 -29.37 -32.79
C LEU A 199 32.22 -30.61 -32.42
N LEU A 200 31.86 -31.33 -31.34
CA LEU A 200 32.60 -32.48 -30.82
C LEU A 200 31.92 -33.86 -31.06
N GLY A 201 30.77 -33.92 -31.73
CA GLY A 201 30.17 -35.19 -32.20
C GLY A 201 29.53 -35.00 -33.58
N THR A 202 29.86 -35.73 -34.64
CA THR A 202 29.96 -37.20 -34.76
C THR A 202 30.68 -37.57 -36.08
N PRO A 203 31.50 -38.63 -36.16
CA PRO A 203 31.92 -39.21 -37.43
C PRO A 203 30.76 -40.01 -38.06
N ALA A 204 30.48 -39.78 -39.34
CA ALA A 204 29.42 -40.46 -40.07
C ALA A 204 29.68 -41.98 -40.15
N SER A 205 28.80 -42.78 -39.56
CA SER A 205 28.68 -44.22 -39.85
C SER A 205 27.35 -44.49 -40.54
N SER A 206 27.46 -45.17 -41.67
CA SER A 206 26.40 -45.65 -42.55
C SER A 206 25.60 -46.81 -41.96
N ALA A 207 24.28 -46.82 -42.18
CA ALA A 207 23.42 -48.01 -42.29
C ALA A 207 21.99 -47.54 -42.67
N SER A 208 21.58 -47.70 -43.93
CA SER A 208 20.70 -48.79 -44.42
C SER A 208 19.29 -48.83 -43.83
N SER A 209 18.34 -48.60 -44.72
CA SER A 209 16.89 -48.58 -44.57
C SER A 209 16.29 -49.99 -44.50
N ARG A 210 15.23 -50.17 -43.69
CA ARG A 210 14.04 -50.99 -43.98
C ARG A 210 12.97 -50.90 -42.87
N GLY A 211 11.76 -50.49 -43.26
CA GLY A 211 10.50 -51.20 -42.94
C GLY A 211 9.78 -50.94 -41.60
N PRO A 212 8.51 -50.47 -41.60
CA PRO A 212 7.72 -50.16 -40.41
C PRO A 212 6.68 -51.24 -40.02
N ALA A 213 6.29 -51.29 -38.73
CA ALA A 213 4.99 -51.74 -38.17
C ALA A 213 5.12 -51.70 -36.63
N GLY A 214 4.39 -50.88 -35.87
CA GLY A 214 3.01 -51.12 -35.42
C GLY A 214 2.95 -51.00 -33.88
N PRO A 215 1.84 -50.56 -33.25
CA PRO A 215 1.86 -49.88 -31.95
C PRO A 215 1.57 -50.79 -30.75
N ALA A 216 2.01 -50.39 -29.55
CA ALA A 216 1.50 -50.93 -28.29
C ALA A 216 1.58 -49.90 -27.16
N SER A 217 0.40 -49.67 -26.56
CA SER A 217 0.11 -48.89 -25.37
C SER A 217 0.82 -49.43 -24.12
N GLY A 218 1.13 -48.57 -23.15
CA GLY A 218 1.66 -48.99 -21.84
C GLY A 218 1.72 -47.84 -20.84
N GLU A 219 0.98 -47.99 -19.76
CA GLU A 219 0.66 -47.04 -18.68
C GLU A 219 1.83 -46.49 -17.84
N ALA A 220 1.52 -45.33 -17.24
CA ALA A 220 1.82 -44.88 -15.87
C ALA A 220 3.29 -44.73 -15.41
N ARG A 221 3.61 -43.52 -14.91
CA ARG A 221 3.92 -43.33 -13.48
C ARG A 221 4.00 -41.87 -13.03
N SER A 222 3.40 -41.70 -11.85
CA SER A 222 3.42 -40.61 -10.89
C SER A 222 4.79 -39.93 -10.68
N GLY A 223 4.78 -38.62 -10.41
CA GLY A 223 5.94 -37.81 -10.05
C GLY A 223 5.58 -36.52 -9.32
N SER A 224 4.99 -36.68 -8.12
CA SER A 224 5.09 -35.85 -6.90
C SER A 224 5.60 -34.40 -6.99
N ALA A 225 4.74 -33.49 -6.51
CA ALA A 225 5.02 -32.11 -6.12
C ALA A 225 6.17 -31.96 -5.11
N ARG A 226 6.84 -30.80 -5.14
CA ARG A 226 7.63 -30.26 -4.02
C ARG A 226 7.08 -28.88 -3.62
N ALA A 227 6.35 -28.87 -2.50
CA ALA A 227 5.85 -27.66 -1.85
C ALA A 227 7.00 -26.94 -1.10
N ARG A 228 6.94 -25.60 -1.07
CA ARG A 228 7.81 -24.73 -0.26
C ARG A 228 7.28 -24.61 1.18
N PRO A 229 8.14 -24.50 2.21
CA PRO A 229 7.70 -24.31 3.58
C PRO A 229 7.36 -22.84 3.88
N ALA A 230 6.35 -22.62 4.72
CA ALA A 230 5.96 -21.33 5.28
C ALA A 230 6.80 -20.99 6.54
N PRO A 231 7.03 -19.70 6.87
CA PRO A 231 7.77 -19.28 8.06
C PRO A 231 6.92 -19.28 9.35
N PRO A 232 7.57 -19.36 10.53
CA PRO A 232 6.91 -19.64 11.81
C PRO A 232 6.23 -18.42 12.45
N THR A 233 5.24 -18.75 13.29
CA THR A 233 4.41 -17.90 14.17
C THR A 233 5.18 -17.12 15.21
#